data_AF-A0A923R0X5-F1
#
_entry.id   AF-A0A923R0X5-F1
#
_cell.length_a   1.000
_cell.length_b   1.000
_cell.length_c   1.000
_cell.angle_alpha   90.00
_cell.angle_beta   90.00
_cell.angle_gamma   90.00
#
_symmetry.space_group_name_H-M   'P 1'
#
loop_
_entity.id
_entity.type
_entity.pdbx_description
1 polymer ?
#
loop_
_entity_poly.entity_id
_entity_poly.type
_entity_poly.pdbx_seq_one_letter_code
_entity_poly.pdbx_strand_id
1 'polypeptide(L)'
;VLKAEYAVKFSEANTIKDNKINNALKTAETAALFTDIKKGNYNESLSDLVKKLDNKNRIMEYKGKLLQVFDPVFLNPELKGRSALNYRTHLYSPKKPFFGKLFETFTFNICVIWIMTVLFFITLYVNFLKKILELPATIKTFIPFNFKKNNETN
;
A
#
# COMPACT_ATOMS: atom_id res chain seq x y z
N VAL A 1 20.12 -19.22 -19.05
CA VAL A 1 20.25 -17.97 -19.82
C VAL A 1 19.70 -16.76 -19.04
N LEU A 2 18.39 -16.69 -18.75
CA LEU A 2 17.77 -15.54 -18.06
C LEU A 2 18.40 -15.16 -16.69
N LYS A 3 18.79 -16.15 -15.86
CA LYS A 3 19.45 -15.88 -14.57
C LYS A 3 20.83 -15.22 -14.73
N ALA A 4 21.56 -15.56 -15.79
CA ALA A 4 22.88 -14.99 -16.05
C ALA A 4 22.78 -13.54 -16.53
N GLU A 5 21.83 -13.23 -17.41
CA GLU A 5 21.55 -11.86 -17.86
C GLU A 5 21.13 -10.96 -16.70
N TYR A 6 20.28 -11.46 -15.79
CA TYR A 6 19.89 -10.72 -14.60
C TYR A 6 21.08 -10.44 -13.66
N ALA A 7 21.97 -11.41 -13.48
CA ALA A 7 23.16 -11.23 -12.66
C ALA A 7 24.08 -10.12 -13.20
N VAL A 8 24.23 -10.00 -14.51
CA VAL A 8 24.99 -8.93 -15.16
C VAL A 8 24.33 -7.56 -14.92
N LYS A 9 23.03 -7.44 -15.18
CA LYS A 9 22.26 -6.19 -14.93
C LYS A 9 22.32 -5.76 -13.46
N PHE A 10 22.24 -6.72 -12.54
CA PHE A 10 22.36 -6.48 -11.11
C PHE A 10 23.75 -5.98 -10.72
N SER A 11 24.80 -6.60 -11.28
CA SER A 11 26.18 -6.16 -11.05
C SER A 11 26.41 -4.73 -11.54
N GLU A 12 25.95 -4.41 -12.75
CA GLU A 12 26.08 -3.07 -13.33
C GLU A 12 25.38 -2.00 -12.48
N ALA A 13 24.15 -2.28 -12.02
CA ALA A 13 23.41 -1.38 -11.14
C ALA A 13 24.14 -1.15 -9.81
N ASN A 14 24.76 -2.18 -9.22
CA ASN A 14 25.57 -2.04 -8.02
C ASN A 14 26.82 -1.20 -8.27
N THR A 15 27.52 -1.41 -9.39
CA THR A 15 28.67 -0.59 -9.76
C THR A 15 28.32 0.89 -9.89
N ILE A 16 27.18 1.22 -10.52
CA ILE A 16 26.70 2.61 -10.63
C ILE A 16 26.44 3.21 -9.24
N LYS A 17 25.81 2.44 -8.35
CA LYS A 17 25.53 2.85 -6.97
C LYS A 17 26.83 3.11 -6.20
N ASP A 18 27.77 2.18 -6.26
CA ASP A 18 29.05 2.27 -5.53
C ASP A 18 29.86 3.46 -6.03
N ASN A 19 29.88 3.73 -7.33
CA ASN A 19 30.51 4.92 -7.91
C ASN A 19 29.89 6.22 -7.36
N LYS A 20 28.57 6.30 -7.22
CA LYS A 20 27.90 7.47 -6.64
C LYS A 20 28.26 7.66 -5.16
N ILE A 21 28.31 6.57 -4.39
CA ILE A 21 28.70 6.61 -2.98
C ILE A 21 30.16 7.04 -2.85
N ASN A 22 31.06 6.43 -3.62
CA ASN A 22 32.48 6.79 -3.60
C ASN A 22 32.71 8.24 -4.00
N ASN A 23 31.95 8.75 -4.98
CA ASN A 23 31.98 10.17 -5.35
C ASN A 23 31.51 11.10 -4.22
N ALA A 24 30.51 10.68 -3.44
CA ALA A 24 30.02 11.42 -2.28
C ALA A 24 30.93 11.32 -1.04
N LEU A 25 31.87 10.36 -1.01
CA LEU A 25 32.79 10.12 0.11
C LEU A 25 34.24 10.54 -0.18
N LYS A 26 34.50 11.27 -1.28
CA LYS A 26 35.86 11.62 -1.73
C LYS A 26 36.69 12.40 -0.71
N THR A 27 36.04 13.21 0.12
CA THR A 27 36.70 14.09 1.10
C THR A 27 36.15 13.82 2.50
N ALA A 28 36.99 14.03 3.53
CA ALA A 28 36.58 13.87 4.93
C ALA A 28 35.35 14.72 5.29
N GLU A 29 35.25 15.95 4.79
CA GLU A 29 34.09 16.84 4.97
C GLU A 29 32.81 16.29 4.33
N THR A 30 32.92 15.78 3.09
CA THR A 30 31.77 15.18 2.38
C THR A 30 31.31 13.87 3.03
N ALA A 31 32.23 13.10 3.61
CA ALA A 31 31.91 11.89 4.35
C ALA A 31 31.17 12.16 5.67
N ALA A 32 31.57 13.22 6.39
CA ALA A 32 30.85 13.68 7.59
C ALA A 32 29.44 14.16 7.24
N LEU A 33 29.32 15.01 6.21
CA LEU A 33 28.03 15.53 5.73
C LEU A 33 27.10 14.40 5.24
N PHE A 34 27.62 13.43 4.51
CA PHE A 34 26.85 12.25 4.08
C PHE A 34 26.35 11.43 5.27
N THR A 35 27.19 11.25 6.29
CA THR A 35 26.85 10.51 7.51
C THR A 35 25.74 11.21 8.30
N ASP A 36 25.79 12.53 8.42
CA ASP A 36 24.78 13.31 9.14
C ASP A 36 23.44 13.32 8.41
N ILE A 37 23.45 13.51 7.09
CA ILE A 37 22.23 13.41 6.27
C ILE A 37 21.62 12.00 6.39
N LYS A 38 22.46 10.96 6.36
CA LYS A 38 22.01 9.57 6.52
C LYS A 38 21.37 9.36 7.89
N LYS A 39 21.98 9.84 8.98
CA LYS A 39 21.41 9.73 10.33
C LYS A 39 20.07 10.45 10.47
N GLY A 40 19.91 11.61 9.83
CA GLY A 40 18.67 12.40 9.91
C GLY A 40 17.50 11.87 9.07
N ASN A 41 17.77 11.13 7.99
CA ASN A 41 16.75 10.78 6.99
C ASN A 41 16.59 9.27 6.74
N TYR A 42 17.38 8.41 7.40
CA TYR A 42 17.35 6.98 7.17
C TYR A 42 17.07 6.20 8.46
N ASN A 43 15.95 5.47 8.47
CA ASN A 43 15.63 4.53 9.54
C ASN A 43 16.07 3.12 9.13
N GLU A 44 17.12 2.61 9.76
CA GLU A 44 17.70 1.29 9.48
C GLU A 44 16.69 0.17 9.77
N SER A 45 15.95 0.25 10.88
CA SER A 45 14.92 -0.74 11.25
C SER A 45 13.77 -0.80 10.25
N LEU A 46 13.27 0.37 9.80
CA LEU A 46 12.23 0.43 8.77
C LEU A 46 12.73 -0.08 7.43
N SER A 47 13.97 0.27 7.06
CA SER A 47 14.57 -0.24 5.83
C SER A 47 14.70 -1.75 5.87
N ASP A 48 15.20 -2.31 6.96
CA ASP A 48 15.38 -3.75 7.07
C ASP A 48 14.05 -4.50 7.04
N LEU A 49 13.03 -3.99 7.74
CA LEU A 49 11.69 -4.57 7.72
C LEU A 49 11.09 -4.62 6.31
N VAL A 50 11.32 -3.59 5.50
CA VAL A 50 10.68 -3.47 4.19
C VAL A 50 11.51 -4.08 3.05
N LYS A 51 12.83 -4.19 3.22
CA LYS A 51 13.76 -4.75 2.22
C LYS A 51 14.11 -6.22 2.46
N LYS A 52 14.18 -6.67 3.71
CA LYS A 52 14.60 -8.04 4.10
C LYS A 52 13.41 -8.95 4.45
N LEU A 53 12.31 -8.87 3.70
CA LEU A 53 11.20 -9.82 3.82
C LEU A 53 11.63 -11.16 3.19
N ASP A 54 12.25 -11.99 4.03
CA ASP A 54 12.72 -13.35 3.76
C ASP A 54 13.78 -13.50 2.65
N ASN A 55 15.05 -13.51 3.10
CA ASN A 55 16.26 -13.51 2.25
C ASN A 55 16.55 -14.84 1.53
N LYS A 56 15.72 -15.88 1.66
CA LYS A 56 16.10 -17.21 1.18
C LYS A 56 16.03 -17.35 -0.34
N ASN A 57 15.14 -16.63 -1.02
CA ASN A 57 14.99 -16.66 -2.48
C ASN A 57 14.72 -15.25 -3.05
N ARG A 58 15.78 -14.56 -3.49
CA ARG A 58 15.69 -13.20 -4.07
C ARG A 58 14.91 -13.19 -5.39
N ILE A 59 14.92 -14.28 -6.14
CA ILE A 59 14.27 -14.38 -7.45
C ILE A 59 13.38 -15.63 -7.44
N MET A 60 12.09 -15.45 -7.73
CA MET A 60 11.14 -16.55 -7.87
C MET A 60 10.79 -16.72 -9.34
N GLU A 61 10.89 -17.95 -9.86
CA GLU A 61 10.41 -18.27 -11.20
C GLU A 61 8.92 -18.62 -11.13
N TYR A 62 8.08 -17.83 -11.81
CA TYR A 62 6.64 -18.07 -11.88
C TYR A 62 6.15 -17.92 -13.31
N LYS A 63 5.54 -18.98 -13.85
CA LYS A 63 4.99 -19.03 -15.22
C LYS A 63 5.98 -18.59 -16.31
N GLY A 64 7.22 -19.07 -16.25
CA GLY A 64 8.28 -18.75 -17.22
C GLY A 64 8.81 -17.31 -17.14
N LYS A 65 8.49 -16.58 -16.07
CA LYS A 65 9.00 -15.23 -15.78
C LYS A 65 9.76 -15.25 -14.45
N LEU A 66 10.86 -14.51 -14.40
CA LEU A 66 11.59 -14.25 -13.16
C LEU A 66 10.93 -13.05 -12.46
N LEU A 67 10.31 -13.30 -11.32
CA LEU A 67 9.77 -12.26 -10.43
C LEU A 67 10.82 -11.91 -9.36
N GLN A 68 11.08 -10.62 -9.23
CA GLN A 68 11.92 -10.08 -8.17
C GLN A 68 11.13 -10.02 -6.87
N VAL A 69 11.60 -10.75 -5.85
CA VAL A 69 10.96 -10.81 -4.52
C VAL A 69 11.67 -9.91 -3.51
N PHE A 70 12.93 -9.53 -3.76
CA PHE A 70 13.70 -8.61 -2.91
C PHE A 70 13.42 -7.14 -3.24
N ASP A 71 13.48 -6.27 -2.22
CA ASP A 71 13.28 -4.82 -2.33
C ASP A 71 11.95 -4.37 -3.01
N PRO A 72 10.78 -4.83 -2.51
CA PRO A 72 9.48 -4.54 -3.14
C PRO A 72 9.14 -3.04 -3.25
N VAL A 73 9.75 -2.19 -2.43
CA VAL A 73 9.58 -0.72 -2.46
C VAL A 73 10.12 -0.06 -3.72
N PHE A 74 11.12 -0.65 -4.37
CA PHE A 74 11.68 -0.07 -5.60
C PHE A 74 11.05 -0.67 -6.86
N LEU A 75 10.17 -1.66 -6.71
CA LEU A 75 9.49 -2.27 -7.82
C LEU A 75 8.26 -1.44 -8.20
N ASN A 76 8.30 -0.82 -9.38
CA ASN A 76 7.10 -0.23 -9.96
C ASN A 76 6.11 -1.35 -10.32
N PRO A 77 4.83 -1.23 -9.97
CA PRO A 77 3.86 -2.27 -10.30
C PRO A 77 3.67 -2.31 -11.81
N GLU A 78 3.73 -3.52 -12.38
CA GLU A 78 3.32 -3.71 -13.77
C GLU A 78 1.83 -3.38 -13.88
N LEU A 79 1.45 -2.53 -14.85
CA LEU A 79 0.07 -2.23 -15.22
C LEU A 79 -0.59 -3.48 -15.82
N LYS A 80 -0.85 -4.49 -14.99
CA LYS A 80 -1.55 -5.71 -15.38
C LYS A 80 -3.06 -5.47 -15.32
N GLY A 81 -3.61 -5.09 -16.48
CA GLY A 81 -5.03 -5.23 -16.79
C GLY A 81 -5.73 -3.93 -17.14
N ARG A 82 -6.52 -3.97 -18.23
CA ARG A 82 -7.37 -2.89 -18.77
C ARG A 82 -8.57 -2.52 -17.90
N SER A 83 -8.51 -2.74 -16.59
CA SER A 83 -9.63 -2.44 -15.68
C SER A 83 -9.28 -1.23 -14.82
N ALA A 84 -10.02 -0.13 -15.00
CA ALA A 84 -9.77 1.16 -14.35
C ALA A 84 -9.77 1.11 -12.80
N LEU A 85 -10.26 0.02 -12.22
CA LEU A 85 -10.41 -0.22 -10.78
C LEU A 85 -9.45 -1.29 -10.22
N ASN A 86 -8.45 -1.75 -10.98
CA ASN A 86 -7.48 -2.71 -10.45
C ASN A 86 -6.46 -2.02 -9.52
N TYR A 87 -6.75 -1.99 -8.22
CA TYR A 87 -5.89 -1.45 -7.15
C TYR A 87 -4.92 -2.50 -6.55
N ARG A 88 -4.99 -3.75 -7.02
CA ARG A 88 -4.17 -4.85 -6.50
C ARG A 88 -2.72 -4.68 -6.95
N THR A 89 -1.86 -4.32 -6.01
CA THR A 89 -0.40 -4.25 -6.18
C THR A 89 0.27 -5.04 -5.05
N HIS A 90 1.55 -5.36 -5.18
CA HIS A 90 2.32 -6.02 -4.13
C HIS A 90 2.37 -5.16 -2.87
N LEU A 91 2.46 -5.83 -1.71
CA LEU A 91 2.66 -5.16 -0.43
C LEU A 91 3.98 -4.36 -0.52
N TYR A 92 3.96 -3.09 -0.13
CA TYR A 92 5.06 -2.10 -0.23
C TYR A 92 5.31 -1.43 -1.59
N SER A 93 4.45 -1.59 -2.59
CA SER A 93 4.57 -0.83 -3.84
C SER A 93 4.58 0.70 -3.61
N PRO A 94 5.55 1.45 -4.17
CA PRO A 94 5.67 2.90 -3.98
C PRO A 94 4.55 3.67 -4.70
N LYS A 95 3.95 3.04 -5.71
CA LYS A 95 2.87 3.59 -6.52
C LYS A 95 1.70 2.61 -6.53
N LYS A 96 0.47 3.12 -6.51
CA LYS A 96 -0.73 2.32 -6.76
C LYS A 96 -1.31 2.72 -8.12
N PRO A 97 -1.57 1.75 -9.01
CA PRO A 97 -2.37 2.04 -10.20
C PRO A 97 -3.80 2.36 -9.74
N PHE A 98 -4.26 3.58 -9.99
CA PHE A 98 -5.63 4.00 -9.75
C PHE A 98 -6.09 4.78 -10.98
N PHE A 99 -7.20 4.35 -11.59
CA PHE A 99 -7.78 5.00 -12.77
C PHE A 99 -6.82 5.18 -13.96
N GLY A 100 -5.96 4.18 -14.23
CA GLY A 100 -5.00 4.21 -15.34
C GLY A 100 -3.81 5.15 -15.12
N LYS A 101 -3.69 5.81 -13.95
CA LYS A 101 -2.53 6.60 -13.56
C LYS A 101 -1.84 5.98 -12.34
N LEU A 102 -0.52 6.15 -12.25
CA LEU A 102 0.26 5.72 -11.09
C LEU A 102 0.21 6.84 -10.05
N PHE A 103 -0.50 6.63 -8.96
CA PHE A 103 -0.52 7.56 -7.82
C PHE A 103 0.49 7.13 -6.78
N GLU A 104 1.22 8.08 -6.21
CA GLU A 104 2.10 7.82 -5.08
C GLU A 104 1.30 7.33 -3.88
N THR A 105 1.78 6.28 -3.22
CA THR A 105 1.09 5.65 -2.09
C THR A 105 0.85 6.63 -0.94
N PHE A 106 1.77 7.58 -0.72
CA PHE A 106 1.65 8.61 0.31
C PHE A 106 0.43 9.51 0.08
N THR A 107 0.36 10.16 -1.08
CA THR A 107 -0.72 11.06 -1.46
C THR A 107 -2.06 10.35 -1.51
N PHE A 108 -2.09 9.13 -2.05
CA PHE A 108 -3.30 8.31 -2.09
C PHE A 108 -3.83 8.02 -0.68
N ASN A 109 -2.98 7.56 0.23
CA ASN A 109 -3.39 7.24 1.60
C ASN A 109 -3.90 8.50 2.34
N ILE A 110 -3.23 9.64 2.17
CA ILE A 110 -3.67 10.91 2.77
C ILE A 110 -5.05 11.32 2.22
N CYS A 111 -5.25 11.27 0.90
CA CYS A 111 -6.56 11.57 0.31
C CYS A 111 -7.66 10.66 0.85
N VAL A 112 -7.38 9.35 1.01
CA VAL A 112 -8.35 8.41 1.58
C VAL A 112 -8.71 8.77 3.03
N ILE A 113 -7.72 9.14 3.85
CA ILE A 113 -7.98 9.57 5.24
C ILE A 113 -8.88 10.81 5.23
N TRP A 114 -8.57 11.82 4.43
CA TRP A 114 -9.40 13.02 4.31
C TRP A 114 -10.83 12.72 3.85
N ILE A 115 -10.99 11.85 2.85
CA ILE A 115 -12.31 11.42 2.36
C ILE A 115 -13.09 10.74 3.50
N MET A 116 -12.47 9.82 4.24
CA MET A 116 -13.11 9.15 5.37
C MET A 116 -13.48 10.14 6.47
N THR A 117 -12.60 11.09 6.81
CA THR A 117 -12.87 12.14 7.81
C THR A 117 -14.07 13.00 7.40
N VAL A 118 -14.12 13.45 6.15
CA VAL A 118 -15.26 14.25 5.62
C VAL A 118 -16.54 13.42 5.60
N LEU A 119 -16.47 12.17 5.14
CA LEU A 119 -17.60 11.24 5.14
C LEU A 119 -18.16 11.04 6.56
N PHE A 120 -17.29 10.79 7.54
CA PHE A 120 -17.70 10.64 8.94
C PHE A 120 -18.30 11.92 9.51
N PHE A 121 -17.72 13.09 9.19
CA PHE A 121 -18.26 14.37 9.60
C PHE A 121 -19.69 14.58 9.07
N ILE A 122 -19.93 14.31 7.78
CA ILE A 122 -21.26 14.40 7.18
C ILE A 122 -22.22 13.37 7.81
N THR A 123 -21.75 12.14 8.01
CA THR A 123 -22.54 11.05 8.63
C THR A 123 -23.03 11.46 10.02
N LEU A 124 -22.17 12.11 10.81
CA LEU A 124 -22.51 12.61 12.13
C LEU A 124 -23.42 13.84 12.05
N TYR A 125 -23.16 14.76 11.11
CA TYR A 125 -23.97 15.97 10.91
C TYR A 125 -25.43 15.65 10.57
N VAL A 126 -25.67 14.65 9.70
CA VAL A 126 -27.02 14.20 9.33
C VAL A 126 -27.65 13.33 10.44
N ASN A 127 -26.96 13.12 11.56
CA ASN A 127 -27.34 12.17 12.60
C ASN A 127 -27.72 10.82 12.01
N PHE A 128 -26.94 10.34 11.02
CA PHE A 128 -27.26 9.13 10.26
C PHE A 128 -27.47 7.91 11.17
N LEU A 129 -26.72 7.83 12.26
CA LEU A 129 -26.88 6.81 13.29
C LEU A 129 -28.26 6.86 13.96
N LYS A 130 -28.76 8.06 14.32
CA LYS A 130 -30.11 8.24 14.87
C LYS A 130 -31.17 7.76 13.87
N LYS A 131 -31.00 8.10 12.60
CA LYS A 131 -31.89 7.66 11.52
C LYS A 131 -31.92 6.13 11.41
N ILE A 132 -30.77 5.45 11.54
CA ILE A 132 -30.69 3.98 11.57
C ILE A 132 -31.40 3.40 12.81
N LEU A 133 -31.21 3.98 14.00
CA LEU A 133 -31.85 3.52 15.22
C LEU A 133 -33.37 3.72 15.24
N GLU A 134 -33.88 4.73 14.51
CA GLU A 134 -35.31 5.01 14.40
C GLU A 134 -36.00 4.15 13.31
N LEU A 135 -35.26 3.53 12.38
CA LEU A 135 -35.82 2.66 11.34
C LEU A 135 -36.77 1.57 11.88
N PRO A 136 -36.43 0.80 12.95
CA PRO A 136 -37.32 -0.22 13.48
C PRO A 136 -38.64 0.35 14.03
N ALA A 137 -38.60 1.55 14.61
CA ALA A 137 -39.78 2.24 15.13
C ALA A 137 -40.70 2.72 14.00
N THR A 138 -40.12 3.27 12.91
CA THR A 138 -40.87 3.70 11.72
C THR A 138 -41.44 2.52 10.93
N ILE A 139 -40.74 1.38 10.89
CA ILE A 139 -41.23 0.16 10.22
C ILE A 139 -42.43 -0.42 10.98
N LYS A 140 -42.43 -0.38 12.31
CA LYS A 140 -43.54 -0.86 13.15
C LYS A 140 -44.81 -0.01 13.01
N THR A 141 -44.68 1.29 12.70
CA THR A 141 -45.83 2.18 12.46
C THR A 141 -46.37 2.06 11.03
N PHE A 142 -45.51 1.76 10.05
CA PHE A 142 -45.92 1.59 8.64
C PHE A 142 -46.43 0.17 8.33
N ILE A 143 -45.88 -0.85 8.99
CA ILE A 143 -46.35 -2.24 8.95
C ILE A 143 -46.90 -2.57 10.33
N PRO A 144 -48.21 -2.42 10.58
CA PRO A 144 -48.80 -2.88 11.83
C PRO A 144 -48.69 -4.40 11.87
N PHE A 145 -47.66 -4.89 12.58
CA PHE A 145 -47.47 -6.33 12.80
C PHE A 145 -48.54 -6.79 13.78
N ASN A 146 -49.71 -7.18 13.24
CA ASN A 146 -50.80 -7.74 14.01
C ASN A 146 -50.40 -9.17 14.42
N PHE A 147 -49.69 -9.30 15.54
CA PHE A 147 -49.45 -10.59 16.16
C PHE A 147 -50.78 -11.09 16.71
N LYS A 148 -51.51 -11.89 15.92
CA LYS A 148 -52.63 -12.67 16.42
C LYS A 148 -52.07 -13.61 17.49
N LYS A 149 -52.21 -13.21 18.75
CA LYS A 149 -51.93 -14.07 19.90
C LYS A 149 -53.01 -15.14 19.90
N ASN A 150 -52.68 -16.31 19.35
CA ASN A 150 -53.51 -17.50 19.52
C ASN A 150 -53.35 -17.95 20.98
N ASN A 151 -54.23 -17.45 21.83
CA ASN A 151 -54.55 -18.11 23.09
C ASN A 151 -55.55 -19.24 22.81
N GLU A 152 -55.34 -20.39 23.46
CA GLU A 152 -56.30 -21.49 23.69
C GLU A 152 -56.54 -22.40 22.46
N THR A 153 -56.57 -23.74 22.51
CA THR A 153 -56.71 -24.75 23.58
C THR A 153 -56.00 -26.05 23.19
N ASN A 154 -55.32 -26.69 24.15
CA ASN A 154 -55.56 -28.06 24.62
C ASN A 154 -54.49 -28.44 25.66
#